data_AF-A0A6P0S7U9-F1
#
_entry.id   AF-A0A6P0S7U9-F1
#
_cell.length_a   1.000
_cell.length_b   1.000
_cell.length_c   1.000
_cell.angle_alpha   90.00
_cell.angle_beta   90.00
_cell.angle_gamma   90.00
#
_symmetry.space_group_name_H-M   'P 1'
#
loop_
_entity.id
_entity.type
_entity.pdbx_description
1 polymer ?
#
loop_
_entity_poly.entity_id
_entity_poly.type
_entity_poly.pdbx_seq_one_letter_code
_entity_poly.pdbx_strand_id
1 'polypeptide(L)' 'GPSKATRAYQHRETDIIKILADNGFTIQRNEMTSTRFYFSRLLEATRTSE' A
#
# COMPACT_ATOMS: atom_id res chain seq x y z
N GLY A 1 4.71 -30.82 8.31
CA GLY A 1 4.25 -30.23 9.59
C GLY A 1 3.25 -29.13 9.30
N PRO A 2 2.09 -29.08 9.98
CA PRO A 2 0.96 -28.19 9.68
C PRO A 2 1.20 -26.70 10.06
N SER A 3 2.45 -26.23 10.03
CA SER A 3 2.89 -24.95 10.62
C SER A 3 3.69 -24.09 9.63
N LYS A 4 3.19 -23.90 8.42
CA LYS A 4 3.64 -22.80 7.55
C LYS A 4 2.44 -21.99 7.07
N ALA A 5 1.64 -21.49 8.01
CA ALA A 5 0.68 -20.45 7.67
C ALA A 5 1.47 -19.21 7.20
N THR A 6 1.21 -18.73 5.98
CA THR A 6 1.83 -17.51 5.48
C THR A 6 1.32 -16.33 6.31
N ARG A 7 2.19 -15.75 7.12
CA ARG A 7 1.89 -14.53 7.88
C ARG A 7 2.06 -13.31 6.96
N ALA A 8 1.08 -13.07 6.10
CA ALA A 8 1.00 -11.89 5.25
C ALA A 8 -0.24 -11.08 5.61
N TYR A 9 -0.06 -9.79 5.87
CA TYR A 9 -1.13 -8.87 6.21
C TYR A 9 -1.45 -8.05 4.97
N GLN A 10 -2.70 -8.16 4.50
CA GLN A 10 -3.18 -7.26 3.45
C GLN A 10 -3.65 -5.96 4.10
N HIS A 11 -3.46 -4.87 3.39
CA HIS A 11 -3.95 -3.55 3.77
C HIS A 11 -4.93 -3.06 2.71
N ARG A 12 -6.06 -2.50 3.14
CA ARG A 12 -6.97 -1.83 2.21
C ARG A 12 -6.29 -0.55 1.74
N GLU A 13 -6.30 -0.33 0.42
CA GLU A 13 -5.71 0.88 -0.17
C GLU A 13 -6.33 2.16 0.42
N THR A 14 -7.63 2.17 0.65
CA THR A 14 -8.35 3.30 1.28
C THR A 14 -7.78 3.66 2.65
N ASP A 15 -7.42 2.66 3.46
CA ASP A 15 -6.90 2.87 4.80
C ASP A 15 -5.48 3.45 4.72
N ILE A 16 -4.66 2.96 3.79
CA ILE A 16 -3.30 3.48 3.55
C ILE A 16 -3.33 4.92 3.01
N ILE A 17 -4.19 5.21 2.03
CA ILE A 17 -4.35 6.56 1.49
C ILE A 17 -4.80 7.52 2.59
N LYS A 18 -5.76 7.10 3.42
CA LYS A 18 -6.20 7.91 4.55
C LYS A 18 -5.07 8.20 5.53
N ILE A 19 -4.27 7.19 5.90
CA ILE A 19 -3.10 7.39 6.78
C ILE A 19 -2.12 8.39 6.17
N LEU A 20 -1.83 8.28 4.87
CA LEU A 20 -0.94 9.23 4.18
C LEU A 20 -1.50 10.66 4.18
N ALA A 21 -2.79 10.82 3.89
CA ALA A 21 -3.48 12.10 3.94
C ALA A 21 -3.49 12.71 5.34
N ASP A 22 -3.77 11.92 6.37
CA ASP A 22 -3.74 12.33 7.78
C ASP A 22 -2.33 12.79 8.21
N ASN A 23 -1.27 12.38 7.48
CA ASN A 23 0.12 12.80 7.68
C ASN A 23 0.57 13.94 6.73
N GLY A 24 -0.37 14.57 6.01
CA GLY A 24 -0.08 15.71 5.13
C GLY A 24 0.51 15.33 3.77
N PHE A 25 0.39 14.07 3.36
CA PHE A 25 0.81 13.62 2.03
C PHE A 25 -0.37 13.58 1.06
N THR A 26 -0.10 13.90 -0.20
CA THR A 26 -1.03 13.73 -1.31
C THR A 26 -0.49 12.68 -2.28
N ILE A 27 -1.36 11.76 -2.72
CA ILE A 27 -1.01 10.72 -3.67
C ILE A 27 -0.83 11.32 -5.06
N GLN A 28 0.25 10.92 -5.74
CA GLN A 28 0.57 11.31 -7.11
C GLN A 28 0.35 10.11 -8.03
N ARG A 29 1.43 9.46 -8.48
CA ARG A 29 1.35 8.24 -9.29
C ARG A 29 1.02 7.03 -8.42
N ASN A 30 0.41 6.05 -9.06
CA ASN A 30 0.17 4.76 -8.45
C ASN A 30 0.35 3.65 -9.48
N GLU A 31 0.89 2.52 -9.04
CA GLU A 31 1.16 1.36 -9.89
C GLU A 31 0.77 0.07 -9.17
N MET A 32 0.54 -0.99 -9.95
CA MET A 32 0.21 -2.30 -9.42
C MET A 32 1.06 -3.35 -10.13
N THR A 33 1.92 -4.02 -9.36
CA THR A 33 2.63 -5.22 -9.83
C THR A 33 1.75 -6.43 -9.53
N SER A 34 1.33 -7.14 -10.57
CA SER A 34 0.49 -8.33 -10.46
C SER A 34 1.10 -9.48 -11.25
N THR A 35 1.58 -10.49 -10.54
CA THR A 35 2.04 -11.76 -11.12
C THR A 35 1.20 -12.90 -10.55
N ARG A 36 1.48 -14.14 -10.95
CA ARG A 36 0.72 -15.30 -10.50
C ARG A 36 0.65 -15.46 -8.97
N PHE A 37 1.70 -15.06 -8.26
CA PHE A 37 1.82 -15.28 -6.80
C PHE A 37 2.31 -14.06 -6.02
N TYR A 38 2.66 -12.97 -6.69
CA TYR A 38 3.15 -11.75 -6.07
C TYR A 38 2.33 -10.55 -6.54
N PHE A 39 1.82 -9.81 -5.56
CA PHE A 39 0.97 -8.65 -5.74
C PHE A 39 1.54 -7.52 -4.88
N SER A 40 1.77 -6.36 -5.48
CA SER A 40 2.28 -5.18 -4.79
C SER A 40 1.64 -3.91 -5.31
N ARG A 41 1.07 -3.13 -4.40
CA ARG A 41 0.49 -1.82 -4.68
C ARG A 41 1.53 -0.74 -4.36
N LEU A 42 1.96 0.02 -5.36
CA LEU A 42 2.91 1.11 -5.19
C LEU A 42 2.17 2.45 -5.24
N LEU A 43 2.34 3.27 -4.20
CA LEU A 43 1.75 4.60 -4.09
C LEU A 43 2.88 5.62 -3.95
N GLU A 44 2.99 6.55 -4.90
CA GLU A 44 3.83 7.73 -4.76
C GLU A 44 3.07 8.77 -3.96
N ALA A 45 3.66 9.26 -2.88
CA ALA A 45 3.05 10.27 -2.02
C ALA A 45 4.05 11.42 -1.82
N THR A 46 3.63 12.64 -2.14
CA THR A 46 4.43 13.85 -1.93
C THR A 46 3.85 14.64 -0.77
N ARG A 47 4.71 15.30 0.02
CA ARG A 47 4.25 16.18 1.08
C ARG A 47 3.56 17.37 0.44
N THR A 48 2.34 17.65 0.88
CA THR A 48 1.63 18.86 0.46
C THR A 48 2.43 20.04 1.04
N SER A 49 3.10 20.80 0.18
CA SER A 49 3.70 22.06 0.58
C SER A 49 2.56 22.99 0.99
N GLU A 50 2.67 23.58 2.19
CA GLU A 50 1.77 24.66 2.61
C GLU A 50 1.77 25.82 1.61
#